data_AF-A0A7C4GF98-F1
#
_entry.id   AF-A0A7C4GF98-F1
#
_cell.length_a   1.000
_cell.length_b   1.000
_cell.length_c   1.000
_cell.angle_alpha   90.00
_cell.angle_beta   90.00
_cell.angle_gamma   90.00
#
_symmetry.space_group_name_H-M   'P 1'
#
loop_
_entity.id
_entity.type
_entity.pdbx_description
1 polymer ?
#
loop_
_entity_poly.entity_id
_entity_poly.type
_entity_poly.pdbx_seq_one_letter_code
_entity_poly.pdbx_strand_id
1 'polypeptide(L)'
;MALLQTAFPYLSGLVSEPARLQRRMWELSIKQASVLAGVFVLWLLAGRWAITLVWGAEKADGFAPGTILMLGILSFSLSSPAGNVLLALGRVRLNFLFGLTQLGVTLATSLVLIPRFGACGAAAAVTLGQLADSTLALLVTSAMLRRAARAAARPSSA
;
A
#
# COMPACT_ATOMS: atom_id res chain seq x y z
N MET A 1 4.49 0.94 -9.52
CA MET A 1 5.09 2.28 -9.43
C MET A 1 5.15 3.04 -10.77
N ALA A 2 5.56 2.41 -11.88
CA ALA A 2 5.59 3.09 -13.20
C ALA A 2 4.23 3.64 -13.69
N LEU A 3 3.13 2.91 -13.47
CA LEU A 3 1.78 3.34 -13.88
C LEU A 3 1.25 4.58 -13.13
N LEU A 4 1.79 4.94 -11.97
CA LEU A 4 1.32 6.06 -11.16
C LEU A 4 2.13 7.34 -11.39
N GLN A 5 3.42 7.23 -11.73
CA GLN A 5 4.21 8.40 -12.12
C GLN A 5 3.70 9.02 -13.42
N THR A 6 3.14 8.21 -14.33
CA THR A 6 2.46 8.72 -15.52
C THR A 6 1.06 9.28 -15.22
N ALA A 7 0.40 8.81 -14.15
CA ALA A 7 -0.93 9.27 -13.75
C ALA A 7 -0.93 10.53 -12.86
N PHE A 8 0.21 10.90 -12.28
CA PHE A 8 0.33 12.06 -11.39
C PHE A 8 -0.16 13.40 -12.01
N PRO A 9 0.26 13.79 -13.23
CA PRO A 9 -0.25 15.02 -13.86
C PRO A 9 -1.76 14.97 -14.15
N TYR A 10 -2.30 13.78 -14.40
CA TYR A 10 -3.74 13.58 -14.60
C TYR A 10 -4.53 13.70 -13.27
N LEU A 11 -3.98 13.19 -12.16
CA LEU A 11 -4.58 13.31 -10.84
C LEU A 11 -4.58 14.76 -10.32
N SER A 12 -3.54 15.55 -10.62
CA SER A 12 -3.51 16.97 -10.26
C SER A 12 -4.57 17.80 -11.00
N GLY A 13 -4.97 17.39 -12.21
CA GLY A 13 -6.06 18.04 -12.95
C GLY A 13 -7.46 17.77 -12.38
N LEU A 14 -7.61 16.72 -11.56
CA LEU A 14 -8.89 16.28 -10.97
C LEU A 14 -9.09 16.75 -9.52
N VAL A 15 -8.19 17.58 -8.99
CA VAL A 15 -8.25 18.09 -7.62
C VAL A 15 -9.53 18.90 -7.35
N SER A 16 -10.06 19.58 -8.37
CA SER A 16 -11.31 20.33 -8.32
C SER A 16 -12.57 19.46 -8.24
N GLU A 17 -12.47 18.16 -8.54
CA GLU A 17 -13.60 17.22 -8.58
C GLU A 17 -13.40 16.03 -7.62
N PRO A 18 -13.59 16.21 -6.30
CA PRO A 18 -13.23 15.22 -5.28
C PRO A 18 -13.94 13.87 -5.46
N ALA A 19 -15.15 13.85 -6.01
CA ALA A 19 -15.90 12.63 -6.28
C ALA A 19 -15.29 11.80 -7.44
N ARG A 20 -14.80 12.46 -8.51
CA ARG A 20 -14.12 11.79 -9.62
C ARG A 20 -12.72 11.31 -9.20
N LEU A 21 -12.01 12.13 -8.42
CA LEU A 21 -10.71 11.78 -7.85
C LEU A 21 -10.80 10.52 -6.98
N GLN A 22 -11.83 10.42 -6.13
CA GLN A 22 -12.07 9.23 -5.31
C GLN A 22 -12.34 7.97 -6.14
N ARG A 23 -13.17 8.06 -7.19
CA ARG A 23 -13.44 6.91 -8.07
C ARG A 23 -12.18 6.44 -8.78
N ARG A 24 -11.39 7.37 -9.33
CA ARG A 24 -10.14 7.04 -10.01
C ARG A 24 -9.10 6.45 -9.07
N MET A 25 -8.99 6.98 -7.84
CA MET A 25 -8.14 6.38 -6.80
C MET A 25 -8.52 4.93 -6.58
N TRP A 26 -9.81 4.62 -6.43
CA TRP A 26 -10.30 3.26 -6.21
C TRP A 26 -10.06 2.33 -7.41
N GLU A 27 -10.29 2.82 -8.62
CA GLU A 27 -10.01 2.05 -9.85
C GLU A 27 -8.52 1.71 -9.99
N LEU A 28 -7.63 2.66 -9.69
CA LEU A 28 -6.19 2.45 -9.71
C LEU A 28 -5.76 1.45 -8.62
N SER A 29 -6.32 1.57 -7.42
CA SER A 29 -6.09 0.62 -6.32
C SER A 29 -6.49 -0.80 -6.72
N ILE A 30 -7.68 -0.98 -7.33
CA ILE A 30 -8.14 -2.30 -7.78
C ILE A 30 -7.26 -2.85 -8.90
N LYS A 31 -6.91 -2.04 -9.90
CA LYS A 31 -6.05 -2.48 -11.02
C LYS A 31 -4.66 -2.90 -10.54
N GLN A 32 -4.09 -2.17 -9.58
CA GLN A 32 -2.80 -2.55 -9.00
C GLN A 32 -2.92 -3.82 -8.15
N ALA A 33 -3.97 -3.91 -7.33
CA ALA A 33 -4.23 -5.10 -6.53
C ALA A 33 -4.45 -6.34 -7.39
N SER A 34 -5.15 -6.24 -8.53
CA SER A 34 -5.38 -7.40 -9.42
C SER A 34 -4.10 -7.87 -10.09
N VAL A 35 -3.25 -6.95 -10.57
CA VAL A 35 -1.94 -7.30 -11.14
C VAL A 35 -1.09 -8.02 -10.09
N LEU A 36 -1.01 -7.48 -8.87
CA LEU A 36 -0.21 -8.10 -7.81
C LEU A 36 -0.81 -9.36 -7.23
N ALA A 37 -2.14 -9.52 -7.24
CA ALA A 37 -2.77 -10.78 -6.92
C ALA A 37 -2.37 -11.86 -7.93
N GLY A 38 -2.30 -11.53 -9.23
CA GLY A 38 -1.78 -12.44 -10.26
C GLY A 38 -0.32 -12.83 -10.02
N VAL A 39 0.53 -11.85 -9.68
CA VAL A 39 1.93 -12.11 -9.29
C VAL A 39 2.02 -12.97 -8.04
N PHE A 40 1.15 -12.75 -7.06
CA PHE A 40 1.12 -13.53 -5.83
C PHE A 40 0.70 -14.98 -6.08
N VAL A 41 -0.31 -15.22 -6.93
CA VAL A 41 -0.68 -16.57 -7.36
C VAL A 41 0.51 -17.25 -8.07
N LEU A 42 1.20 -16.54 -8.97
CA LEU A 42 2.39 -17.07 -9.62
C LEU A 42 3.50 -17.39 -8.61
N TRP A 43 3.69 -16.55 -7.59
CA TRP A 43 4.63 -16.78 -6.51
C TRP A 43 4.26 -18.02 -5.67
N LEU A 44 2.97 -18.24 -5.37
CA LEU A 44 2.54 -19.43 -4.64
C LEU A 44 2.76 -20.72 -5.44
N LEU A 45 2.56 -20.67 -6.76
CA LEU A 45 2.70 -21.85 -7.64
C LEU A 45 4.16 -22.17 -7.96
N ALA A 46 4.97 -21.14 -8.23
CA ALA A 46 6.31 -21.30 -8.78
C ALA A 46 7.43 -20.71 -7.91
N GLY A 47 7.11 -19.97 -6.84
CA GLY A 47 8.09 -19.20 -6.06
C GLY A 47 9.16 -20.07 -5.40
N ARG A 48 8.79 -21.24 -4.85
CA ARG A 48 9.77 -22.17 -4.28
C ARG A 48 10.72 -22.72 -5.36
N TRP A 49 10.18 -23.10 -6.52
CA TRP A 49 10.99 -23.55 -7.66
C TRP A 49 11.90 -22.44 -8.21
N ALA A 50 11.37 -21.23 -8.34
CA ALA A 50 12.13 -20.06 -8.77
C ALA A 50 13.28 -19.77 -7.81
N ILE A 51 13.04 -19.88 -6.49
CA ILE A 51 14.10 -19.67 -5.50
C ILE A 51 15.20 -20.73 -5.65
N THR A 52 14.81 -22.00 -5.75
CA THR A 52 15.79 -23.09 -5.89
C THR A 52 16.56 -23.05 -7.20
N LEU A 53 15.94 -22.56 -8.28
CA LEU A 53 16.58 -22.45 -9.58
C LEU A 53 17.62 -21.32 -9.61
N VAL A 54 17.31 -20.18 -8.99
CA VAL A 54 18.15 -18.98 -9.02
C VAL A 54 19.24 -19.01 -7.93
N TRP A 55 18.90 -19.44 -6.72
CA TRP A 55 19.79 -19.39 -5.55
C TRP A 55 20.19 -20.76 -5.00
N GLY A 56 19.72 -21.85 -5.60
CA GLY A 56 19.99 -23.20 -5.13
C GLY A 56 19.08 -23.66 -3.99
N ALA A 57 19.14 -24.96 -3.69
CA ALA A 57 18.28 -25.61 -2.69
C ALA A 57 18.50 -25.09 -1.26
N GLU A 58 19.72 -24.63 -0.94
CA GLU A 58 20.08 -24.10 0.39
C GLU A 58 19.30 -22.84 0.78
N LYS A 59 18.71 -22.12 -0.18
CA LYS A 59 17.92 -20.90 0.06
C LYS A 59 16.41 -21.13 -0.04
N ALA A 60 15.96 -22.39 -0.19
CA ALA A 60 14.53 -22.72 -0.29
C ALA A 60 13.70 -22.22 0.90
N ASP A 61 14.30 -22.12 2.10
CA ASP A 61 13.66 -21.59 3.30
C ASP A 61 13.27 -20.11 3.18
N GLY A 62 13.83 -19.38 2.22
CA GLY A 62 13.43 -18.02 1.87
C GLY A 62 12.02 -17.89 1.30
N PHE A 63 11.40 -19.00 0.89
CA PHE A 63 10.04 -19.01 0.37
C PHE A 63 9.00 -18.55 1.41
N ALA A 64 9.13 -18.99 2.66
CA ALA A 64 8.22 -18.64 3.74
C ALA A 64 8.21 -17.12 4.05
N PRO A 65 9.35 -16.47 4.34
CA PRO A 65 9.37 -15.02 4.57
C PRO A 65 8.99 -14.23 3.31
N GLY A 66 9.35 -14.70 2.11
CA GLY A 66 8.93 -14.07 0.86
C GLY A 66 7.41 -14.06 0.66
N THR A 67 6.74 -15.15 1.04
CA THR A 67 5.27 -15.25 0.98
C THR A 67 4.60 -14.28 1.97
N ILE A 68 5.15 -14.14 3.18
CA ILE A 68 4.66 -13.19 4.18
C ILE A 68 4.81 -11.74 3.67
N LEU A 69 5.94 -11.41 3.04
CA LEU A 69 6.20 -10.11 2.45
C LEU A 69 5.24 -9.79 1.29
N MET A 70 4.93 -10.76 0.44
CA MET A 70 3.95 -10.55 -0.65
C MET A 70 2.57 -10.15 -0.13
N LEU A 71 2.13 -10.68 1.02
CA LEU A 71 0.88 -10.25 1.64
C LEU A 71 0.91 -8.77 2.04
N GLY A 72 2.03 -8.30 2.59
CA GLY A 72 2.22 -6.88 2.91
C GLY A 72 2.18 -5.99 1.66
N ILE A 73 2.85 -6.43 0.58
CA ILE A 73 2.87 -5.73 -0.71
C ILE A 73 1.47 -5.62 -1.32
N LEU A 74 0.64 -6.66 -1.20
CA LEU A 74 -0.75 -6.64 -1.63
C LEU A 74 -1.54 -5.53 -0.91
N SER A 75 -1.39 -5.42 0.40
CA SER A 75 -2.04 -4.36 1.19
C SER A 75 -1.52 -2.97 0.83
N PHE A 76 -0.21 -2.82 0.72
CA PHE A 76 0.43 -1.56 0.31
C PHE A 76 -0.04 -1.07 -1.06
N SER A 77 -0.32 -1.99 -1.97
CA SER A 77 -0.72 -1.62 -3.33
C SER A 77 -2.15 -1.11 -3.41
N LEU A 78 -2.99 -1.49 -2.46
CA LEU A 78 -4.34 -0.94 -2.35
C LEU A 78 -4.31 0.52 -1.83
N SER A 79 -3.35 0.86 -0.97
CA SER A 79 -3.22 2.18 -0.35
C SER A 79 -2.29 3.14 -1.11
N SER A 80 -1.38 2.63 -1.94
CA SER A 80 -0.42 3.44 -2.70
C SER A 80 -1.05 4.60 -3.51
N PRO A 81 -2.20 4.41 -4.19
CA PRO A 81 -2.89 5.53 -4.85
C PRO A 81 -3.37 6.63 -3.89
N ALA A 82 -3.74 6.28 -2.65
CA ALA A 82 -4.20 7.23 -1.64
C ALA A 82 -3.07 8.18 -1.19
N GLY A 83 -1.87 7.64 -0.95
CA GLY A 83 -0.68 8.45 -0.64
C GLY A 83 -0.34 9.43 -1.77
N ASN A 84 -0.47 9.00 -3.02
CA ASN A 84 -0.24 9.86 -4.18
C ASN A 84 -1.31 10.94 -4.34
N VAL A 85 -2.58 10.65 -4.04
CA VAL A 85 -3.65 11.66 -4.00
C VAL A 85 -3.34 12.71 -2.92
N LEU A 86 -2.84 12.32 -1.75
CA LEU A 86 -2.43 13.27 -0.71
C LEU A 86 -1.27 14.15 -1.15
N LEU A 87 -0.30 13.60 -1.88
CA LEU A 87 0.79 14.38 -2.50
C LEU A 87 0.24 15.38 -3.53
N ALA A 88 -0.67 14.96 -4.41
CA ALA A 88 -1.30 15.84 -5.40
C ALA A 88 -2.13 16.97 -4.75
N LEU A 89 -2.69 16.73 -3.56
CA LEU A 89 -3.40 17.72 -2.75
C LEU A 89 -2.48 18.60 -1.89
N GLY A 90 -1.15 18.49 -2.04
CA GLY A 90 -0.16 19.23 -1.25
C GLY A 90 -0.07 18.81 0.23
N ARG A 91 -0.72 17.71 0.63
CA ARG A 91 -0.80 17.23 2.01
C ARG A 91 0.33 16.25 2.35
N VAL A 92 1.55 16.62 1.99
CA VAL A 92 2.76 15.82 2.23
C VAL A 92 2.95 15.48 3.71
N ARG A 93 2.55 16.38 4.63
CA ARG A 93 2.63 16.16 6.08
C ARG A 93 1.84 14.92 6.56
N LEU A 94 0.69 14.63 5.95
CA LEU A 94 -0.09 13.44 6.30
C LEU A 94 0.60 12.17 5.82
N ASN A 95 1.15 12.20 4.61
CA ASN A 95 1.91 11.08 4.06
C ASN A 95 3.18 10.80 4.90
N PHE A 96 3.84 11.86 5.38
CA PHE A 96 4.96 11.74 6.30
C PHE A 96 4.56 11.11 7.63
N LEU A 97 3.41 11.52 8.20
CA LEU A 97 2.90 10.93 9.44
C LEU A 97 2.58 9.45 9.29
N PHE A 98 2.02 9.04 8.16
CA PHE A 98 1.77 7.61 7.87
C PHE A 98 3.07 6.82 7.78
N GLY A 99 4.08 7.34 7.08
CA GLY A 99 5.42 6.75 7.05
C GLY A 99 6.05 6.62 8.45
N LEU A 100 5.82 7.61 9.32
CA LEU A 100 6.27 7.55 10.72
C LEU A 100 5.55 6.45 11.51
N THR A 101 4.24 6.28 11.30
CA THR A 101 3.48 5.18 11.92
C THR A 101 3.93 3.82 11.41
N GLN A 102 4.19 3.69 10.11
CA GLN A 102 4.75 2.48 9.52
C GLN A 102 6.08 2.13 10.17
N LEU A 103 6.99 3.11 10.26
CA LEU A 103 8.31 2.93 10.86
C LEU A 103 8.19 2.50 12.33
N GLY A 104 7.34 3.16 13.11
CA GLY A 104 7.13 2.83 14.52
C GLY A 104 6.59 1.41 14.70
N VAL A 105 5.57 1.03 13.94
CA VAL A 105 5.00 -0.32 13.99
C VAL A 105 6.01 -1.36 13.54
N THR A 106 6.70 -1.15 12.41
CA THR A 106 7.70 -2.10 11.91
C THR A 106 8.85 -2.25 12.90
N LEU A 107 9.36 -1.17 13.49
CA LEU A 107 10.46 -1.23 14.45
C LEU A 107 10.05 -1.96 15.74
N ALA A 108 8.92 -1.56 16.34
CA ALA A 108 8.41 -2.20 17.56
C ALA A 108 8.16 -3.70 17.35
N THR A 109 7.53 -4.04 16.23
CA THR A 109 7.23 -5.44 15.88
C THR A 109 8.51 -6.22 15.57
N SER A 110 9.48 -5.60 14.90
CA SER A 110 10.77 -6.23 14.60
C SER A 110 11.53 -6.61 15.87
N LEU A 111 11.55 -5.73 16.87
CA LEU A 111 12.20 -6.00 18.16
C LEU A 111 11.59 -7.20 18.90
N VAL A 112 10.30 -7.48 18.70
CA VAL A 112 9.58 -8.58 19.37
C VAL A 112 9.61 -9.87 18.54
N LEU A 113 9.44 -9.78 17.22
CA LEU A 113 9.25 -10.95 16.36
C LEU A 113 10.56 -11.54 15.85
N ILE A 114 11.60 -10.73 15.61
CA ILE A 114 12.89 -11.23 15.10
C ILE A 114 13.55 -12.21 16.09
N PRO A 115 13.61 -11.93 17.41
CA PRO A 115 14.23 -12.86 18.36
C PRO A 115 13.53 -14.22 18.43
N ARG A 116 12.23 -14.28 18.08
CA ARG A 116 11.42 -15.51 18.18
C ARG A 116 11.30 -16.27 16.87
N PHE A 117 11.30 -15.57 15.73
CA PHE A 117 10.96 -16.14 14.42
C PHE A 117 12.00 -15.84 13.32
N GLY A 118 13.12 -15.21 13.66
CA GLY A 118 14.21 -14.91 12.72
C GLY A 118 13.73 -14.15 11.48
N ALA A 119 14.05 -14.67 10.29
CA ALA A 119 13.68 -14.07 9.01
C ALA A 119 12.16 -13.95 8.78
N CYS A 120 11.37 -14.95 9.23
CA CYS A 120 9.91 -14.89 9.18
C CYS A 120 9.38 -13.77 10.10
N GLY A 121 10.02 -13.56 11.24
CA GLY A 121 9.70 -12.46 12.16
C GLY A 121 9.94 -11.09 11.54
N ALA A 122 11.06 -10.92 10.83
CA ALA A 122 11.36 -9.69 10.09
C ALA A 122 10.31 -9.43 8.99
N ALA A 123 9.97 -10.46 8.20
CA ALA A 123 8.95 -10.35 7.15
C ALA A 123 7.57 -9.95 7.73
N ALA A 124 7.16 -10.59 8.83
CA ALA A 124 5.90 -10.28 9.49
C ALA A 124 5.86 -8.85 10.04
N ALA A 125 6.97 -8.36 10.61
CA ALA A 125 7.06 -6.99 11.11
C ALA A 125 6.90 -5.93 10.00
N VAL A 126 7.47 -6.19 8.81
CA VAL A 126 7.29 -5.32 7.65
C VAL A 126 5.85 -5.38 7.17
N THR A 127 5.26 -6.57 7.04
CA THR A 127 3.87 -6.75 6.61
C THR A 127 2.89 -6.06 7.55
N LEU A 128 3.09 -6.17 8.87
CA LEU A 128 2.26 -5.50 9.88
C LEU A 128 2.37 -3.97 9.79
N GLY A 129 3.58 -3.44 9.59
CA GLY A 129 3.77 -2.01 9.36
C GLY A 129 3.06 -1.53 8.10
N GLN A 130 3.22 -2.26 6.99
CA GLN A 130 2.54 -1.94 5.73
C GLN A 130 1.02 -2.01 5.85
N LEU A 131 0.48 -2.97 6.61
CA LEU A 131 -0.96 -3.06 6.89
C LEU A 131 -1.47 -1.85 7.67
N ALA A 132 -0.74 -1.44 8.71
CA ALA A 132 -1.08 -0.28 9.52
C ALA A 132 -1.09 1.00 8.68
N ASP A 133 -0.02 1.25 7.93
CA ASP A 133 0.11 2.37 7.00
C ASP A 133 -1.01 2.38 5.97
N SER A 134 -1.25 1.24 5.33
CA SER A 134 -2.24 1.11 4.26
C SER A 134 -3.65 1.39 4.73
N THR A 135 -3.98 0.89 5.93
CA THR A 135 -5.28 1.08 6.55
C THR A 135 -5.47 2.57 6.89
N LEU A 136 -4.47 3.20 7.50
CA LEU A 136 -4.51 4.63 7.83
C LEU A 136 -4.64 5.50 6.58
N ALA A 137 -3.80 5.26 5.56
CA ALA A 137 -3.80 6.01 4.32
C ALA A 137 -5.14 5.91 3.59
N LEU A 138 -5.72 4.71 3.50
CA LEU A 138 -7.02 4.50 2.85
C LEU A 138 -8.16 5.16 3.63
N LEU A 139 -8.21 4.98 4.96
CA LEU A 139 -9.27 5.53 5.80
C LEU A 139 -9.25 7.06 5.83
N VAL A 140 -8.08 7.66 6.07
CA VAL A 140 -7.95 9.12 6.17
C VAL A 140 -8.24 9.76 4.82
N THR A 141 -7.63 9.27 3.73
CA THR A 141 -7.83 9.84 2.39
C THR A 141 -9.27 9.69 1.93
N SER A 142 -9.89 8.52 2.14
CA SER A 142 -11.30 8.31 1.77
C SER A 142 -12.26 9.13 2.63
N ALA A 143 -11.99 9.32 3.93
CA ALA A 143 -12.80 10.18 4.79
C ALA A 143 -12.69 11.64 4.35
N MET A 144 -11.49 12.10 4.01
CA MET A 144 -11.25 13.45 3.53
C MET A 144 -11.95 13.73 2.20
N LEU A 145 -11.81 12.85 1.21
CA LEU A 145 -12.47 13.01 -0.09
C LEU A 145 -14.00 12.98 0.04
N ARG A 146 -14.54 12.10 0.89
CA ARG A 146 -15.98 12.07 1.19
C ARG A 146 -16.47 13.36 1.85
N ARG A 147 -15.70 13.95 2.76
CA ARG A 147 -16.03 15.24 3.40
C ARG A 147 -16.00 16.38 2.38
N ALA A 148 -14.97 16.44 1.53
CA ALA A 148 -14.86 17.44 0.47
C ALA A 148 -16.01 17.36 -0.54
N ALA A 149 -16.37 16.14 -0.97
CA ALA A 149 -17.50 15.92 -1.87
C ALA A 149 -18.85 16.33 -1.25
N ARG A 150 -19.07 16.05 0.05
CA ARG A 150 -20.28 16.49 0.76
C ARG A 150 -20.35 18.01 0.93
N ALA A 151 -19.22 18.67 1.17
CA ALA A 151 -19.16 20.13 1.29
C ALA A 151 -19.48 20.80 -0.04
N ALA A 152 -18.95 20.28 -1.15
CA ALA A 152 -19.24 20.77 -2.51
C ALA A 152 -20.71 20.53 -2.94
N ALA A 153 -21.37 19.51 -2.39
CA ALA A 153 -22.76 19.18 -2.70
C ALA A 153 -23.80 19.90 -1.83
N ARG A 154 -23.39 20.65 -0.79
CA ARG A 154 -24.31 21.48 0.00
C ARG A 154 -24.59 22.76 -0.81
N PRO A 155 -25.85 23.04 -1.20
CA PRO A 155 -26.17 24.31 -1.82
C PRO A 155 -25.86 25.43 -0.83
N SER A 156 -25.21 26.51 -1.30
CA SER A 156 -25.08 27.71 -0.49
C SER A 156 -26.48 28.21 -0.21
N SER A 157 -26.96 28.04 1.02
CA SER A 157 -28.17 28.71 1.49
C SER A 157 -27.85 30.20 1.55
N ALA A 158 -28.20 30.90 0.47
CA ALA A 158 -28.41 32.34 0.45
C ALA A 158 -29.92 32.58 0.54
#